data_AF-A0A1H9QWZ6-F1
#
_entry.id   AF-A0A1H9QWZ6-F1
#
_cell.length_a   1.000
_cell.length_b   1.000
_cell.length_c   1.000
_cell.angle_alpha   90.00
_cell.angle_beta   90.00
_cell.angle_gamma   90.00
#
_symmetry.space_group_name_H-M   'P 1'
#
loop_
_entity.id
_entity.type
_entity.pdbx_description
1 polymer ?
#
loop_
_entity_poly.entity_id
_entity_poly.type
_entity_poly.pdbx_seq_one_letter_code
_entity_poly.pdbx_strand_id
1 'polypeptide(L)'
;MEPERQARIIALLREAGISVICLPATDLHLGARGDRHNVRRTLTPVRALRDGGVNVCLATNNIRNAFTPYGTGDLLHIAQLAIPACHLGGADDQATVLPMLTSNPAKALGLQSHGLAVGNDADLVLMDTHRISDVILDLPARLMVLKRGRVVATAEQRRSVVF
;
A
#
# COMPACT_ATOMS: atom_id res chain seq x y z
N MET A 1 -0.19 11.94 20.84
CA MET A 1 1.25 12.13 21.05
C MET A 1 1.55 13.56 20.72
N GLU A 2 2.31 14.25 21.55
CA GLU A 2 2.67 15.65 21.28
C GLU A 2 3.40 15.79 19.93
N PRO A 3 3.07 16.81 19.11
CA PRO A 3 3.65 16.97 17.77
C PRO A 3 5.18 16.99 17.75
N GLU A 4 5.82 17.63 18.72
CA GLU A 4 7.28 17.67 18.82
C GLU A 4 7.89 16.29 19.08
N ARG A 5 7.26 15.49 19.96
CA ARG A 5 7.72 14.14 20.24
C ARG A 5 7.56 13.26 18.99
N GLN A 6 6.46 13.43 18.26
CA GLN A 6 6.24 12.74 17.00
C GLN A 6 7.33 13.07 15.97
N ALA A 7 7.61 14.35 15.76
CA ALA A 7 8.64 14.80 14.83
C ALA A 7 10.03 14.24 15.17
N ARG A 8 10.40 14.23 16.48
CA ARG A 8 11.65 13.62 16.94
C ARG A 8 11.74 12.14 16.62
N ILE A 9 10.67 11.37 16.86
CA ILE A 9 10.64 9.92 16.54
C ILE A 9 10.76 9.69 15.04
N ILE A 10 10.04 10.47 14.22
CA ILE A 10 10.10 10.38 12.76
C ILE A 10 11.52 10.64 12.25
N ALA A 11 12.20 11.67 12.79
CA ALA A 11 13.58 11.97 12.44
C ALA A 11 14.53 10.80 12.78
N LEU A 12 14.38 10.19 13.96
CA LEU A 12 15.18 9.02 14.37
C LEU A 12 14.91 7.79 13.48
N LEU A 13 13.65 7.52 13.13
CA LEU A 13 13.30 6.43 12.20
C LEU A 13 13.94 6.63 10.83
N ARG A 14 13.89 7.86 10.31
CA ARG A 14 14.52 8.23 9.04
C ARG A 14 16.03 8.06 9.10
N GLU A 15 16.69 8.61 10.12
CA GLU A 15 18.15 8.53 10.30
C GLU A 15 18.63 7.09 10.41
N ALA A 16 17.88 6.25 11.13
CA ALA A 16 18.18 4.82 11.26
C ALA A 16 17.87 4.00 9.98
N GLY A 17 17.26 4.60 8.95
CA GLY A 17 16.85 3.88 7.75
C GLY A 17 15.73 2.85 7.98
N ILE A 18 14.95 2.99 9.06
CA ILE A 18 13.89 2.06 9.42
C ILE A 18 12.69 2.25 8.49
N SER A 19 12.17 1.14 7.97
CA SER A 19 10.90 1.12 7.23
C SER A 19 9.73 0.85 8.17
N VAL A 20 8.59 1.49 7.92
CA VAL A 20 7.35 1.28 8.68
C VAL A 20 6.29 0.70 7.75
N ILE A 21 5.66 -0.40 8.17
CA ILE A 21 4.61 -1.07 7.41
C ILE A 21 3.27 -0.87 8.14
N CYS A 22 2.34 -0.15 7.51
CA CYS A 22 0.98 0.01 8.03
C CYS A 22 0.11 -1.15 7.54
N LEU A 23 -0.82 -1.64 8.40
CA LEU A 23 -1.62 -2.83 8.12
C LEU A 23 -3.12 -2.50 8.19
N PRO A 24 -3.66 -1.66 7.26
CA PRO A 24 -4.97 -1.03 7.43
C PRO A 24 -6.10 -1.97 7.79
N ALA A 25 -6.22 -3.11 7.09
CA ALA A 25 -7.30 -4.06 7.31
C ALA A 25 -7.26 -4.69 8.72
N THR A 26 -6.07 -5.06 9.19
CA THR A 26 -5.89 -5.70 10.51
C THR A 26 -5.93 -4.68 11.64
N ASP A 27 -5.26 -3.54 11.50
CA ASP A 27 -5.19 -2.53 12.56
C ASP A 27 -6.59 -1.96 12.84
N LEU A 28 -7.37 -1.64 11.80
CA LEU A 28 -8.77 -1.23 11.95
C LEU A 28 -9.66 -2.36 12.52
N HIS A 29 -9.32 -3.62 12.29
CA HIS A 29 -10.07 -4.75 12.81
C HIS A 29 -9.82 -5.00 14.30
N LEU A 30 -8.56 -4.93 14.74
CA LEU A 30 -8.16 -5.33 16.09
C LEU A 30 -8.13 -4.16 17.06
N GLY A 31 -7.83 -2.96 16.56
CA GLY A 31 -7.64 -1.79 17.39
C GLY A 31 -8.94 -1.21 17.91
N ALA A 32 -8.81 -0.43 18.99
CA ALA A 32 -9.90 0.35 19.59
C ALA A 32 -11.16 -0.44 19.99
N ARG A 33 -11.09 -1.77 20.11
CA ARG A 33 -12.23 -2.63 20.49
C ARG A 33 -12.85 -2.29 21.86
N GLY A 34 -12.09 -1.64 22.73
CA GLY A 34 -12.55 -1.14 24.04
C GLY A 34 -12.99 0.32 24.04
N ASP A 35 -12.79 1.07 22.96
CA ASP A 35 -13.17 2.48 22.88
C ASP A 35 -14.71 2.58 22.76
N ARG A 36 -15.34 3.36 23.64
CA ARG A 36 -16.82 3.52 23.65
C ARG A 36 -17.31 4.76 22.90
N HIS A 37 -16.43 5.73 22.67
CA HIS A 37 -16.68 6.99 21.99
C HIS A 37 -15.37 7.45 21.34
N ASN A 38 -15.45 8.28 20.29
CA ASN A 38 -14.29 8.75 19.53
C ASN A 38 -13.34 7.59 19.14
N VAL A 39 -13.92 6.48 18.66
CA VAL A 39 -13.22 5.23 18.35
C VAL A 39 -12.03 5.51 17.44
N ARG A 40 -10.83 5.20 17.93
CA ARG A 40 -9.58 5.49 17.21
C ARG A 40 -9.43 4.55 16.01
N ARG A 41 -8.82 5.04 14.93
CA ARG A 41 -8.46 4.21 13.76
C ARG A 41 -7.31 3.24 14.02
N THR A 42 -6.50 3.54 15.04
CA THR A 42 -5.34 2.71 15.46
C THR A 42 -4.28 2.43 14.39
N LEU A 43 -4.26 3.24 13.33
CA LEU A 43 -3.23 3.19 12.30
C LEU A 43 -2.00 4.01 12.73
N THR A 44 -0.82 3.56 12.31
CA THR A 44 0.41 4.37 12.36
C THR A 44 0.21 5.67 11.56
N PRO A 45 0.84 6.80 11.92
CA PRO A 45 0.59 8.08 11.26
C PRO A 45 1.29 8.15 9.88
N VAL A 46 0.73 7.43 8.89
CA VAL A 46 1.31 7.23 7.55
C VAL A 46 1.71 8.53 6.88
N ARG A 47 0.82 9.54 6.86
CA ARG A 47 1.12 10.86 6.27
C ARG A 47 2.35 11.50 6.92
N ALA A 48 2.36 11.62 8.24
CA ALA A 48 3.46 12.27 8.95
C ALA A 48 4.80 11.53 8.77
N LEU A 49 4.77 10.19 8.77
CA LEU A 49 5.95 9.37 8.51
C LEU A 49 6.49 9.58 7.09
N ARG A 50 5.61 9.50 6.09
CA ARG A 50 5.96 9.75 4.68
C ARG A 50 6.52 11.15 4.49
N ASP A 51 5.83 12.18 5.00
CA ASP A 51 6.22 13.58 4.84
C ASP A 51 7.54 13.88 5.57
N GLY A 52 7.83 13.14 6.66
CA GLY A 52 9.11 13.18 7.34
C GLY A 52 10.22 12.36 6.69
N GLY A 53 9.97 11.72 5.55
CA GLY A 53 10.98 10.98 4.77
C GLY A 53 11.22 9.53 5.21
N VAL A 54 10.36 8.97 6.07
CA VAL A 54 10.42 7.55 6.44
C VAL A 54 9.90 6.70 5.28
N ASN A 55 10.54 5.56 5.02
CA ASN A 55 10.04 4.60 4.04
C ASN A 55 8.77 3.92 4.59
N VAL A 56 7.61 4.25 4.04
CA VAL A 56 6.32 3.70 4.49
C VAL A 56 5.76 2.72 3.47
N CYS A 57 5.31 1.56 3.95
CA CYS A 57 4.69 0.51 3.13
C CYS A 57 3.25 0.25 3.62
N LEU A 58 2.43 -0.35 2.76
CA LEU A 58 1.14 -0.93 3.13
C LEU A 58 1.19 -2.44 2.91
N ALA A 59 0.53 -3.21 3.78
CA ALA A 59 0.39 -4.65 3.60
C ALA A 59 -0.95 -5.17 4.13
N THR A 60 -1.29 -6.40 3.74
CA THR A 60 -2.52 -7.08 4.18
C THR A 60 -2.43 -7.54 5.64
N ASN A 61 -1.24 -7.94 6.09
CA ASN A 61 -1.01 -8.76 7.28
C ASN A 61 -1.77 -10.10 7.18
N ASN A 62 -2.97 -10.16 7.72
CA ASN A 62 -3.77 -11.37 7.81
C ASN A 62 -4.77 -11.47 6.65
N ILE A 63 -5.02 -12.70 6.19
CA ILE A 63 -6.04 -12.99 5.17
C ILE A 63 -6.89 -14.14 5.68
N ARG A 64 -8.18 -13.88 5.93
CA ARG A 64 -9.18 -14.89 6.31
C ARG A 64 -8.72 -15.79 7.48
N ASN A 65 -8.18 -15.18 8.52
CA ASN A 65 -7.82 -15.88 9.77
C ASN A 65 -8.49 -15.24 11.00
N ALA A 66 -8.22 -15.77 12.19
CA ALA A 66 -8.85 -15.33 13.44
C ALA A 66 -8.64 -13.84 13.77
N PHE A 67 -7.59 -13.19 13.23
CA PHE A 67 -7.24 -11.80 13.50
C PHE A 67 -7.73 -10.83 12.43
N THR A 68 -8.05 -11.33 11.22
CA THR A 68 -8.72 -10.57 10.15
C THR A 68 -9.47 -11.59 9.29
N PRO A 69 -10.78 -11.81 9.54
CA PRO A 69 -11.54 -12.90 8.93
C PRO A 69 -11.94 -12.65 7.46
N TYR A 70 -11.54 -11.52 6.90
CA TYR A 70 -11.84 -11.10 5.53
C TYR A 70 -10.54 -10.81 4.74
N GLY A 71 -10.71 -10.40 3.48
CA GLY A 71 -9.62 -10.06 2.57
C GLY A 71 -9.43 -11.07 1.44
N THR A 72 -8.79 -10.60 0.37
CA THR A 72 -8.50 -11.37 -0.84
C THR A 72 -7.00 -11.53 -1.10
N GLY A 73 -6.14 -10.91 -0.28
CA GLY A 73 -4.71 -10.76 -0.56
C GLY A 73 -4.37 -9.64 -1.54
N ASP A 74 -5.38 -8.92 -2.03
CA ASP A 74 -5.21 -7.84 -3.00
C ASP A 74 -4.70 -6.55 -2.35
N LEU A 75 -3.48 -6.14 -2.70
CA LEU A 75 -2.86 -4.92 -2.20
C LEU A 75 -3.53 -3.63 -2.69
N LEU A 76 -4.21 -3.61 -3.83
CA LEU A 76 -4.94 -2.43 -4.28
C LEU A 76 -6.18 -2.17 -3.42
N HIS A 77 -6.84 -3.22 -2.94
CA HIS A 77 -7.91 -3.08 -1.94
C HIS A 77 -7.37 -2.53 -0.61
N ILE A 78 -6.17 -2.94 -0.20
CA ILE A 78 -5.51 -2.37 0.99
C ILE A 78 -5.21 -0.88 0.79
N ALA A 79 -4.73 -0.48 -0.38
CA ALA A 79 -4.52 0.94 -0.69
C ALA A 79 -5.83 1.74 -0.71
N GLN A 80 -6.91 1.21 -1.31
CA GLN A 80 -8.22 1.87 -1.28
C GLN A 80 -8.75 2.06 0.15
N LEU A 81 -8.51 1.11 1.05
CA LEU A 81 -8.84 1.25 2.46
C LEU A 81 -7.92 2.28 3.16
N ALA A 82 -6.62 2.25 2.84
CA ALA A 82 -5.63 3.14 3.44
C ALA A 82 -5.87 4.61 3.11
N ILE A 83 -6.32 4.93 1.88
CA ILE A 83 -6.53 6.32 1.44
C ILE A 83 -7.42 7.11 2.41
N PRO A 84 -8.68 6.73 2.67
CA PRO A 84 -9.52 7.46 3.61
C PRO A 84 -9.07 7.28 5.06
N ALA A 85 -8.57 6.09 5.43
CA ALA A 85 -8.22 5.78 6.82
C ALA A 85 -6.97 6.53 7.31
N CYS A 86 -6.01 6.77 6.42
CA CYS A 86 -4.78 7.53 6.66
C CYS A 86 -4.87 8.98 6.14
N HIS A 87 -6.05 9.40 5.66
CA HIS A 87 -6.30 10.73 5.10
C HIS A 87 -5.39 11.10 3.91
N LEU A 88 -5.12 10.18 2.99
CA LEU A 88 -4.25 10.35 1.81
C LEU A 88 -5.04 10.71 0.54
N GLY A 89 -6.07 11.57 0.67
CA GLY A 89 -7.00 11.89 -0.42
C GLY A 89 -6.72 13.19 -1.18
N GLY A 90 -5.63 13.90 -0.85
CA GLY A 90 -5.25 15.12 -1.57
C GLY A 90 -4.72 14.82 -2.97
N ALA A 91 -4.74 15.83 -3.85
CA ALA A 91 -4.26 15.71 -5.22
C ALA A 91 -2.82 15.18 -5.28
N ASP A 92 -1.95 15.68 -4.42
CA ASP A 92 -0.53 15.27 -4.35
C ASP A 92 -0.32 13.92 -3.66
N ASP A 93 -1.31 13.41 -2.92
CA ASP A 93 -1.17 12.16 -2.18
C ASP A 93 -1.31 10.93 -3.06
N GLN A 94 -2.11 11.00 -4.14
CA GLN A 94 -2.42 9.84 -4.97
C GLN A 94 -1.16 9.17 -5.51
N ALA A 95 -0.21 9.98 -6.01
CA ALA A 95 1.06 9.50 -6.54
C ALA A 95 1.94 8.83 -5.46
N THR A 96 1.68 9.08 -4.17
CA THR A 96 2.48 8.55 -3.07
C THR A 96 2.06 7.16 -2.62
N VAL A 97 0.83 6.72 -2.91
CA VAL A 97 0.27 5.48 -2.37
C VAL A 97 0.76 4.24 -3.12
N LEU A 98 0.82 4.28 -4.46
CA LEU A 98 1.30 3.14 -5.25
C LEU A 98 2.74 2.71 -4.92
N PRO A 99 3.70 3.64 -4.71
CA PRO A 99 5.01 3.31 -4.17
C PRO A 99 4.97 2.51 -2.85
N MET A 100 3.99 2.75 -1.98
CA MET A 100 3.84 2.02 -0.71
C MET A 100 3.49 0.53 -0.89
N LEU A 101 3.06 0.13 -2.10
CA LEU A 101 2.78 -1.26 -2.48
C LEU A 101 3.88 -1.91 -3.33
N THR A 102 4.80 -1.11 -3.87
CA THR A 102 5.75 -1.53 -4.91
C THR A 102 7.20 -1.23 -4.51
N SER A 103 7.69 -0.03 -4.79
CA SER A 103 9.09 0.35 -4.55
C SER A 103 9.46 0.39 -3.07
N ASN A 104 8.55 0.84 -2.20
CA ASN A 104 8.83 0.99 -0.78
C ASN A 104 9.00 -0.36 -0.06
N PRO A 105 8.12 -1.38 -0.26
CA PRO A 105 8.36 -2.70 0.30
C PRO A 105 9.58 -3.39 -0.34
N ALA A 106 9.88 -3.15 -1.62
CA ALA A 106 11.12 -3.64 -2.23
C ALA A 106 12.37 -3.08 -1.52
N LYS A 107 12.36 -1.77 -1.21
CA LYS A 107 13.41 -1.12 -0.40
C LYS A 107 13.47 -1.71 1.01
N ALA A 108 12.34 -1.93 1.66
CA ALA A 108 12.27 -2.49 3.01
C ALA A 108 12.83 -3.93 3.08
N LEU A 109 12.66 -4.71 2.01
CA LEU A 109 13.16 -6.08 1.88
C LEU A 109 14.61 -6.16 1.35
N GLY A 110 15.23 -5.03 1.01
CA GLY A 110 16.59 -4.99 0.46
C GLY A 110 16.72 -5.60 -0.94
N LEU A 111 15.66 -5.57 -1.76
CA LEU A 111 15.70 -6.07 -3.12
C LEU A 111 16.57 -5.17 -4.00
N GLN A 112 17.55 -5.75 -4.70
CA GLN A 112 18.51 -5.00 -5.51
C GLN A 112 18.03 -4.79 -6.96
N SER A 113 17.34 -5.76 -7.54
CA SER A 113 16.89 -5.75 -8.94
C SER A 113 15.38 -5.55 -9.07
N HIS A 114 14.85 -4.46 -8.49
CA HIS A 114 13.42 -4.13 -8.53
C HIS A 114 13.13 -2.84 -9.31
N GLY A 115 12.06 -2.85 -10.10
CA GLY A 115 11.58 -1.72 -10.90
C GLY A 115 11.84 -1.89 -12.39
N LEU A 116 11.20 -1.03 -13.20
CA LEU A 116 11.28 -1.08 -14.65
C LEU A 116 12.52 -0.32 -15.14
N ALA A 117 13.66 -1.01 -15.17
CA ALA A 117 14.93 -0.46 -15.63
C ALA A 117 15.75 -1.52 -16.36
N VAL A 118 16.56 -1.10 -17.33
CA VAL A 118 17.50 -1.99 -18.03
C VAL A 118 18.46 -2.60 -17.01
N GLY A 119 18.64 -3.92 -17.08
CA GLY A 119 19.48 -4.68 -16.15
C GLY A 119 18.73 -5.33 -14.98
N ASN A 120 17.49 -4.92 -14.69
CA ASN A 120 16.65 -5.60 -13.70
C ASN A 120 16.03 -6.89 -14.26
N ASP A 121 15.56 -7.74 -13.34
CA ASP A 121 14.74 -8.89 -13.70
C ASP A 121 13.49 -8.43 -14.46
N ALA A 122 13.10 -9.16 -15.50
CA ALA A 122 11.87 -8.92 -16.27
C ALA A 122 10.62 -9.37 -15.47
N ASP A 123 10.40 -8.70 -14.33
CA ASP A 123 9.33 -8.89 -13.37
C ASP A 123 8.39 -7.69 -13.44
N LEU A 124 7.17 -7.87 -13.94
CA LEU A 124 6.19 -6.79 -14.08
C LEU A 124 4.75 -7.28 -14.06
N VAL A 125 3.82 -6.36 -13.80
CA VAL A 125 2.39 -6.58 -13.92
C VAL A 125 1.84 -5.60 -14.96
N LEU A 126 1.15 -6.12 -15.97
CA LEU A 126 0.42 -5.32 -16.94
C LEU A 126 -0.99 -5.05 -16.43
N MET A 127 -1.35 -3.78 -16.35
CA MET A 127 -2.64 -3.29 -15.85
C MET A 127 -3.49 -2.75 -17.00
N ASP A 128 -4.82 -2.95 -16.94
CA ASP A 128 -5.79 -2.40 -17.91
C ASP A 128 -6.09 -0.91 -17.64
N THR A 129 -5.05 -0.07 -17.71
CA THR A 129 -5.18 1.38 -17.60
C THR A 129 -4.03 2.09 -18.32
N HIS A 130 -4.28 3.32 -18.77
CA HIS A 130 -3.30 4.20 -19.38
C HIS A 130 -2.69 5.21 -18.40
N ARG A 131 -3.16 5.28 -17.16
CA ARG A 131 -2.70 6.26 -16.17
C ARG A 131 -2.40 5.60 -14.84
N ILE A 132 -1.25 5.95 -14.26
CA ILE A 132 -0.82 5.45 -12.95
C ILE A 132 -1.80 5.86 -11.84
N SER A 133 -2.39 7.07 -11.94
CA SER A 133 -3.40 7.58 -11.00
C SER A 133 -4.59 6.64 -10.85
N ASP A 134 -4.95 5.95 -11.93
CA ASP A 134 -6.19 5.19 -12.02
C ASP A 134 -6.03 3.79 -11.43
N VAL A 135 -4.79 3.33 -11.21
CA VAL A 135 -4.49 1.99 -10.68
C VAL A 135 -5.21 1.72 -9.35
N ILE A 136 -5.22 2.70 -8.45
CA ILE A 136 -5.87 2.53 -7.14
C ILE A 136 -7.34 2.99 -7.20
N LEU A 137 -7.66 4.00 -8.02
CA LEU A 137 -9.01 4.56 -8.09
C LEU A 137 -9.99 3.58 -8.76
N ASP A 138 -9.60 3.01 -9.89
CA ASP A 138 -10.50 2.22 -10.74
C ASP A 138 -10.30 0.70 -10.58
N LEU A 139 -9.26 0.27 -9.85
CA LEU A 139 -8.87 -1.13 -9.69
C LEU A 139 -8.88 -1.91 -11.01
N PRO A 140 -8.12 -1.44 -12.04
CA PRO A 140 -8.14 -2.07 -13.34
C PRO A 140 -7.63 -3.51 -13.26
N ALA A 141 -8.07 -4.33 -14.23
CA ALA A 141 -7.67 -5.72 -14.31
C ALA A 141 -6.14 -5.86 -14.46
N ARG A 142 -5.56 -6.90 -13.85
CA ARG A 142 -4.17 -7.30 -14.08
C ARG A 142 -4.14 -8.27 -15.24
N LEU A 143 -3.93 -7.75 -16.45
CA LEU A 143 -4.01 -8.52 -17.68
C LEU A 143 -2.93 -9.60 -17.75
N MET A 144 -1.75 -9.33 -17.21
CA MET A 144 -0.60 -10.23 -17.27
C MET A 144 0.36 -10.02 -16.11
N VAL A 145 0.93 -11.11 -15.59
CA VAL A 145 2.07 -11.09 -14.68
C VAL A 145 3.25 -11.78 -15.35
N LEU A 146 4.36 -11.06 -15.45
CA LEU A 146 5.63 -11.55 -15.93
C LEU A 146 6.56 -11.79 -14.73
N LYS A 147 7.20 -12.96 -14.67
CA LYS A 147 8.27 -13.28 -13.72
C LYS A 147 9.47 -13.81 -14.49
N ARG A 148 10.60 -13.12 -14.40
CA ARG A 148 11.86 -13.42 -15.10
C ARG A 148 11.65 -13.64 -16.60
N GLY A 149 10.85 -12.77 -17.21
CA GLY A 149 10.56 -12.81 -18.64
C GLY A 149 9.54 -13.89 -19.07
N ARG A 150 8.93 -14.61 -18.12
CA ARG A 150 7.90 -15.62 -18.40
C ARG A 150 6.55 -15.17 -17.89
N VAL A 151 5.50 -15.38 -18.70
CA VAL A 151 4.12 -15.19 -18.27
C VAL A 151 3.77 -16.25 -17.24
N VAL A 152 3.38 -15.83 -16.02
CA VAL A 152 3.00 -16.74 -14.93
C VAL A 152 1.53 -16.64 -14.55
N ALA A 153 0.86 -15.55 -14.93
CA ALA A 153 -0.57 -15.39 -14.78
C ALA A 153 -1.10 -14.44 -15.87
N THR A 154 -2.34 -14.67 -16.28
CA THR A 154 -3.12 -13.77 -17.15
C THR A 154 -4.53 -13.62 -16.59
N ALA A 155 -5.20 -12.54 -16.96
CA ALA A 155 -6.62 -12.37 -16.70
C ALA A 155 -7.30 -11.73 -17.90
N GLU A 156 -8.54 -12.13 -18.16
CA GLU A 156 -9.40 -11.53 -19.16
C GLU A 156 -10.47 -10.68 -18.46
N GLN A 157 -10.72 -9.48 -18.96
CA GLN A 157 -11.81 -8.64 -18.50
C GLN A 157 -12.83 -8.47 -19.61
N ARG A 158 -14.07 -8.89 -19.35
CA ARG A 158 -15.21 -8.67 -20.25
C ARG A 158 -16.08 -7.56 -19.69
N ARG A 159 -16.21 -6.45 -20.41
CA ARG A 159 -17.11 -5.35 -20.06
C ARG A 159 -18.29 -5.34 -21.04
N SER A 160 -19.51 -5.35 -20.52
CA SER A 160 -20.73 -5.10 -21.29
C SER A 160 -21.40 -3.86 -20.75
N VAL A 161 -21.64 -2.87 -21.60
CA VAL A 161 -22.43 -1.69 -21.29
C VAL A 161 -23.81 -1.91 -21.92
N VAL A 162 -24.84 -1.88 -21.10
CA VAL A 162 -26.24 -1.95 -21.55
C VAL A 162 -26.86 -0.61 -21.20
N PHE A 163 -27.49 0.02 -22.20
CA PHE A 163 -28.21 1.28 -22.06
C PHE A 163 -29.69 1.01 -21.78
#